data_AF-A0A140K306-F1
#
_entry.id   AF-A0A140K306-F1
#
_cell.length_a   1.000
_cell.length_b   1.000
_cell.length_c   1.000
_cell.angle_alpha   90.00
_cell.angle_beta   90.00
_cell.angle_gamma   90.00
#
_symmetry.space_group_name_H-M   'P 1'
#
loop_
_entity.id
_entity.type
_entity.pdbx_description
1 polymer ?
#
loop_
_entity_poly.entity_id
_entity_poly.type
_entity_poly.pdbx_seq_one_letter_code
_entity_poly.pdbx_strand_id
1 'polypeptide(L)'
;MTAIEEFKAKIKAGEVFDALTLAMSEAIELKITTWVSSSTMDFPEDEPQPGYRLRTSINLVDGKVENEIGSEFIGNADYEAIQQLHLEQVKQGREILLKNLESLQNMFVVLTETLSELPKTSSRRLQSESSALSPSQTE
;
A
#
# COMPACT_ATOMS: atom_id res chain seq x y z
N MET A 1 12.31 -14.56 -3.32
CA MET A 1 11.09 -13.91 -3.87
C MET A 1 11.09 -12.47 -3.40
N THR A 2 10.58 -11.53 -4.20
CA THR A 2 10.35 -10.15 -3.72
C THR A 2 9.00 -10.09 -3.00
N ALA A 3 8.80 -9.10 -2.12
CA ALA A 3 7.53 -8.91 -1.42
C ALA A 3 6.32 -8.79 -2.39
N ILE A 4 6.55 -8.23 -3.58
CA ILE A 4 5.54 -8.14 -4.65
C ILE A 4 5.17 -9.50 -5.26
N GLU A 5 6.14 -10.40 -5.43
CA GLU A 5 5.85 -11.73 -5.95
C GLU A 5 5.15 -12.60 -4.90
N GLU A 6 5.49 -12.42 -3.63
CA GLU A 6 4.83 -13.08 -2.51
C GLU A 6 3.40 -12.54 -2.28
N PHE A 7 3.20 -11.22 -2.41
CA PHE A 7 1.87 -10.60 -2.43
C PHE A 7 0.98 -11.20 -3.52
N LYS A 8 1.47 -11.24 -4.77
CA LYS A 8 0.72 -11.82 -5.90
C LYS A 8 0.39 -13.29 -5.68
N ALA A 9 1.30 -14.06 -5.08
CA ALA A 9 1.07 -15.46 -4.76
C ALA A 9 -0.05 -15.62 -3.72
N LYS A 10 -0.02 -14.83 -2.64
CA LYS A 10 -1.02 -14.87 -1.57
C LYS A 10 -2.41 -14.44 -2.05
N ILE A 11 -2.49 -13.42 -2.92
CA ILE A 11 -3.76 -13.05 -3.57
C ILE A 11 -4.31 -14.21 -4.42
N LYS A 12 -3.46 -14.86 -5.23
CA LYS A 12 -3.88 -16.02 -6.06
C LYS A 12 -4.33 -17.21 -5.22
N ALA A 13 -3.78 -17.39 -4.03
CA ALA A 13 -4.14 -18.45 -3.09
C ALA A 13 -5.43 -18.17 -2.30
N GLY A 14 -6.02 -16.97 -2.43
CA GLY A 14 -7.14 -16.54 -1.60
C GLY A 14 -6.74 -16.14 -0.17
N GLU A 15 -5.44 -16.08 0.11
CA GLU A 15 -4.86 -15.62 1.39
C GLU A 15 -4.83 -14.08 1.44
N VAL A 16 -5.98 -13.45 1.21
CA VAL A 16 -6.09 -11.98 1.07
C VAL A 16 -5.60 -11.25 2.33
N PHE A 17 -5.85 -11.83 3.51
CA PHE A 17 -5.40 -11.31 4.80
C PHE A 17 -3.86 -11.25 4.90
N ASP A 18 -3.19 -12.36 4.55
CA ASP A 18 -1.74 -12.43 4.61
C ASP A 18 -1.09 -11.56 3.52
N ALA A 19 -1.71 -11.48 2.34
CA ALA A 19 -1.26 -10.59 1.28
C ALA A 19 -1.30 -9.13 1.72
N LEU A 20 -2.40 -8.71 2.36
CA LEU A 20 -2.53 -7.34 2.84
C LEU A 20 -1.58 -7.05 4.00
N THR A 21 -1.42 -8.00 4.92
CA THR A 21 -0.46 -7.90 6.04
C THR A 21 0.97 -7.72 5.52
N LEU A 22 1.36 -8.51 4.52
CA LEU A 22 2.65 -8.37 3.85
C LEU A 22 2.81 -6.99 3.20
N ALA A 23 1.81 -6.55 2.44
CA ALA A 23 1.86 -5.25 1.78
C ALA A 23 1.95 -4.07 2.77
N MET A 24 1.31 -4.18 3.94
CA MET A 24 1.40 -3.18 5.01
C MET A 24 2.72 -3.24 5.80
N SER A 25 3.39 -4.39 5.83
CA SER A 25 4.70 -4.55 6.49
C SER A 25 5.86 -3.96 5.68
N GLU A 26 5.65 -3.76 4.38
CA GLU A 26 6.62 -3.10 3.51
C GLU A 26 6.66 -1.58 3.77
N ALA A 27 7.85 -1.00 3.66
CA ALA A 27 8.04 0.43 3.84
C ALA A 27 7.28 1.23 2.78
N ILE A 28 6.30 2.01 3.22
CA ILE A 28 5.54 2.89 2.33
C ILE A 28 6.33 4.18 2.13
N GLU A 29 6.87 4.36 0.93
CA GLU A 29 7.66 5.54 0.55
C GLU A 29 6.80 6.52 -0.27
N LEU A 30 6.67 7.76 0.21
CA LEU A 30 6.21 8.89 -0.59
C LEU A 30 7.43 9.66 -1.12
N LYS A 31 7.59 9.69 -2.44
CA LYS A 31 8.66 10.42 -3.13
C LYS A 31 8.06 11.50 -4.02
N ILE A 32 8.40 12.75 -3.74
CA ILE A 32 7.99 13.90 -4.54
C ILE A 32 9.24 14.59 -5.05
N THR A 33 9.32 14.78 -6.36
CA THR A 33 10.41 15.48 -7.03
C THR A 33 9.83 16.61 -7.88
N THR A 34 10.29 17.83 -7.64
CA THR A 34 9.89 19.02 -8.36
C THR A 34 11.14 19.65 -8.95
N TRP A 35 11.11 19.96 -10.24
CA TRP A 35 12.23 20.52 -10.97
C TRP A 35 11.70 21.39 -12.10
N VAL A 36 12.56 22.25 -12.63
CA VAL A 36 12.24 23.07 -13.80
C VAL A 36 12.88 22.45 -15.02
N SER A 37 12.07 22.05 -15.99
CA SER A 37 12.55 21.61 -17.28
C SER A 37 12.84 22.84 -18.16
N SER A 38 14.10 23.00 -18.57
CA SER A 38 14.50 24.01 -19.55
C SER A 38 15.08 23.33 -20.78
N SER A 39 14.60 23.72 -21.97
CA SER A 39 15.13 23.24 -23.25
C SER A 39 16.54 23.74 -23.58
N THR A 40 17.10 24.63 -22.75
CA THR A 40 18.46 25.17 -22.88
C THR A 40 19.50 24.46 -22.01
N MET A 41 19.09 23.56 -21.13
CA MET A 41 20.01 22.78 -20.31
C MET A 41 20.21 21.41 -20.96
N ASP A 42 21.47 21.02 -21.19
CA ASP A 42 21.88 19.71 -21.73
C ASP A 42 21.67 18.58 -20.70
N PHE A 43 20.53 18.56 -20.00
CA PHE A 43 20.18 17.49 -19.10
C PHE A 43 19.39 16.41 -19.84
N PRO A 44 19.64 15.12 -19.57
CA PRO A 44 18.80 14.06 -20.10
C PRO A 44 17.35 14.34 -19.65
N GLU A 45 16.43 14.45 -20.61
CA GLU A 45 15.04 14.88 -20.42
C GLU A 45 14.26 14.02 -19.40
N ASP A 46 14.79 12.85 -19.05
CA ASP A 46 14.07 11.81 -18.30
C ASP A 46 14.30 11.85 -16.77
N GLU A 47 15.39 12.45 -16.25
CA GLU A 47 15.59 12.53 -14.80
C GLU A 47 16.30 13.82 -14.32
N PRO A 48 15.72 14.55 -13.34
CA PRO A 48 16.36 15.72 -12.78
C PRO A 48 17.61 15.36 -11.97
N GLN A 49 18.72 16.01 -12.29
CA GLN A 49 20.00 15.78 -11.61
C GLN A 49 19.99 16.28 -10.16
N PRO A 50 20.76 15.62 -9.26
CA PRO A 50 20.96 16.14 -7.91
C PRO A 50 21.50 17.57 -7.94
N GLY A 51 20.95 18.44 -7.08
CA GLY A 51 21.34 19.85 -7.06
C GLY A 51 20.50 20.78 -7.95
N TYR A 52 19.70 20.22 -8.87
CA TYR A 52 18.81 20.96 -9.78
C TYR A 52 17.32 20.62 -9.56
N ARG A 53 16.99 20.16 -8.35
CA ARG A 53 15.63 19.75 -7.98
C ARG A 53 15.33 19.98 -6.52
N LEU A 54 14.05 19.98 -6.22
CA LEU A 54 13.50 19.77 -4.88
C LEU A 54 13.04 18.32 -4.79
N ARG A 55 13.51 17.58 -3.79
CA ARG A 55 13.08 16.19 -3.58
C ARG A 55 12.77 15.96 -2.12
N THR A 56 11.62 15.40 -1.84
CA THR A 56 11.24 14.90 -0.52
C THR A 56 10.97 13.40 -0.62
N SER A 57 11.62 12.60 0.21
CA SER A 57 11.29 11.19 0.43
C SER A 57 10.85 10.99 1.88
N ILE A 58 9.68 10.36 2.07
CA ILE A 58 9.11 10.05 3.38
C ILE A 58 8.88 8.55 3.44
N ASN A 59 9.59 7.87 4.33
CA ASN A 59 9.24 6.52 4.76
C ASN A 59 8.27 6.62 5.93
N LEU A 60 7.06 6.13 5.74
CA LEU A 60 5.97 6.30 6.70
C LEU A 60 5.93 5.24 7.79
N VAL A 61 6.65 4.14 7.61
CA VAL A 61 6.82 3.10 8.63
C VAL A 61 7.86 3.54 9.64
N ASP A 62 9.01 4.01 9.15
CA ASP A 62 10.15 4.42 9.98
C ASP A 62 10.07 5.90 10.42
N GLY A 63 9.11 6.65 9.87
CA GLY A 63 9.00 8.10 10.07
C GLY A 63 10.19 8.90 9.50
N LYS A 64 11.03 8.28 8.66
CA LYS A 64 12.24 8.89 8.11
C LYS A 64 11.88 9.84 6.99
N VAL A 65 12.40 11.07 7.07
CA VAL A 65 12.23 12.10 6.04
C VAL A 65 13.60 12.52 5.51
N GLU A 66 13.77 12.47 4.20
CA GLU A 66 14.94 12.95 3.49
C GLU A 66 14.53 14.08 2.54
N ASN A 67 15.24 15.21 2.61
CA ASN A 67 15.02 16.35 1.73
C ASN A 67 16.28 16.65 0.94
N GLU A 68 16.08 17.00 -0.32
CA GLU A 68 17.08 17.58 -1.20
C GLU A 68 16.56 18.95 -1.65
N ILE A 69 17.36 19.99 -1.42
CA ILE A 69 17.12 21.31 -1.96
C ILE A 69 18.29 21.60 -2.88
N GLY A 70 18.02 21.66 -4.18
CA GLY A 70 19.01 22.01 -5.18
C GLY A 70 19.57 23.40 -4.95
N SER A 71 20.85 23.59 -5.23
CA SER A 71 21.55 24.87 -4.99
C SER A 71 20.91 26.03 -5.74
N GLU A 72 20.31 25.78 -6.91
CA GLU A 72 19.60 26.81 -7.67
C GLU A 72 18.35 27.35 -6.96
N PHE A 73 17.77 26.55 -6.06
CA PHE A 73 16.56 26.89 -5.31
C PHE A 73 16.88 27.62 -3.99
N ILE A 74 18.16 27.78 -3.61
CA ILE A 74 18.56 28.42 -2.35
C ILE A 74 18.79 29.91 -2.59
N GLY A 75 17.99 30.76 -1.92
CA GLY A 75 18.17 32.22 -1.93
C GLY A 75 17.83 32.90 -3.26
N ASN A 76 17.23 32.16 -4.19
CA ASN A 76 16.74 32.69 -5.46
C ASN A 76 15.24 32.93 -5.39
N ALA A 77 14.84 34.20 -5.40
CA ALA A 77 13.44 34.63 -5.32
C ALA A 77 12.58 34.07 -6.47
N ASP A 78 13.17 33.83 -7.64
CA ASP A 78 12.47 33.31 -8.82
C ASP A 78 11.94 31.88 -8.60
N TYR A 79 12.54 31.14 -7.65
CA TYR A 79 12.16 29.77 -7.32
C TYR A 79 11.33 29.63 -6.04
N GLU A 80 11.03 30.72 -5.31
CA GLU A 80 10.21 30.67 -4.08
C GLU A 80 8.82 30.07 -4.35
N ALA A 81 8.18 30.43 -5.46
CA ALA A 81 6.87 29.89 -5.83
C ALA A 81 6.92 28.37 -6.06
N ILE A 82 8.02 27.87 -6.63
CA ILE A 82 8.21 26.43 -6.88
C ILE A 82 8.49 25.69 -5.57
N GLN A 83 9.23 26.31 -4.65
CA GLN A 83 9.42 25.76 -3.31
C GLN A 83 8.10 25.65 -2.54
N GLN A 84 7.26 26.69 -2.59
CA GLN A 84 5.93 26.65 -1.97
C GLN A 84 5.05 25.56 -2.59
N LEU A 85 5.03 25.45 -3.92
CA LEU A 85 4.32 24.38 -4.62
C LEU A 85 4.80 22.99 -4.18
N HIS A 86 6.12 22.78 -4.09
CA HIS A 86 6.69 21.51 -3.64
C HIS A 86 6.22 21.16 -2.21
N LEU A 87 6.30 22.12 -1.28
CA LEU A 87 5.86 21.91 0.10
C LEU A 87 4.36 21.60 0.19
N GLU A 88 3.54 22.27 -0.63
CA GLU A 88 2.12 21.99 -0.71
C GLU A 88 1.85 20.57 -1.24
N GLN A 89 2.54 20.15 -2.31
CA GLN A 89 2.45 18.79 -2.84
C GLN A 89 2.89 17.74 -1.81
N VAL A 90 3.93 18.02 -1.02
CA VAL A 90 4.38 17.14 0.07
C VAL A 90 3.30 16.99 1.12
N LYS A 91 2.67 18.09 1.54
CA LYS A 91 1.58 18.06 2.52
C LYS A 91 0.37 17.30 1.98
N GLN A 92 -0.12 17.66 0.80
CA GLN A 92 -1.28 17.04 0.17
C GLN A 92 -1.04 15.54 -0.10
N GLY A 93 0.12 15.18 -0.63
CA GLY A 93 0.51 13.79 -0.89
C GLY A 93 0.52 12.94 0.38
N ARG A 94 1.06 13.49 1.48
CA ARG A 94 1.03 12.82 2.79
C ARG A 94 -0.40 12.62 3.30
N GLU A 95 -1.25 13.63 3.20
CA GLU A 95 -2.65 13.54 3.63
C GLU A 95 -3.45 12.51 2.83
N ILE A 96 -3.31 12.52 1.50
CA ILE A 96 -3.96 11.54 0.60
C ILE A 96 -3.53 10.12 0.98
N LEU A 97 -2.23 9.92 1.19
CA LEU A 97 -1.72 8.59 1.43
C LEU A 97 -2.07 8.07 2.83
N LEU A 98 -2.09 8.91 3.86
CA LEU A 98 -2.63 8.54 5.18
C LEU A 98 -4.12 8.14 5.10
N LYS A 99 -4.93 8.88 4.33
CA LYS A 99 -6.34 8.55 4.11
C LYS A 99 -6.51 7.22 3.37
N ASN A 100 -5.65 6.93 2.39
CA ASN A 100 -5.67 5.65 1.69
C ASN A 100 -5.32 4.51 2.65
N LEU A 101 -4.35 4.70 3.53
CA LEU A 101 -3.98 3.69 4.53
C LEU A 101 -5.09 3.43 5.54
N GLU A 102 -5.75 4.49 6.04
CA GLU A 102 -6.93 4.36 6.88
C GLU A 102 -8.05 3.60 6.16
N SER A 103 -8.29 3.90 4.88
CA SER A 103 -9.30 3.21 4.08
C SER A 103 -8.98 1.72 3.91
N LEU A 104 -7.71 1.37 3.69
CA LEU A 104 -7.25 -0.02 3.61
C LEU A 104 -7.39 -0.75 4.96
N GLN A 105 -7.07 -0.09 6.07
CA GLN A 105 -7.27 -0.64 7.41
C GLN A 105 -8.77 -0.89 7.68
N ASN A 106 -9.65 0.03 7.31
CA ASN A 106 -11.09 -0.14 7.47
C ASN A 106 -11.63 -1.30 6.63
N MET A 107 -11.18 -1.43 5.38
CA MET A 107 -11.53 -2.58 4.53
C MET A 107 -11.09 -3.90 5.17
N PHE A 108 -9.91 -3.92 5.79
CA PHE A 108 -9.42 -5.10 6.50
C PHE A 108 -10.32 -5.49 7.67
N VAL A 109 -10.72 -4.54 8.51
CA VAL A 109 -11.64 -4.80 9.63
C VAL A 109 -12.94 -5.43 9.11
N VAL A 110 -13.56 -4.83 8.09
CA VAL A 110 -14.79 -5.36 7.49
C VAL A 110 -14.61 -6.77 6.92
N LEU A 111 -13.50 -7.04 6.23
CA LEU A 111 -13.20 -8.38 5.71
C LEU A 111 -13.02 -9.40 6.85
N THR A 112 -12.35 -9.04 7.94
CA THR A 112 -12.16 -9.94 9.08
C THR A 112 -13.46 -10.25 9.81
N GLU A 113 -14.35 -9.27 9.97
CA GLU A 113 -15.66 -9.45 10.59
C GLU A 113 -16.53 -10.38 9.72
N THR A 114 -16.64 -10.09 8.43
CA THR A 114 -17.44 -10.88 7.48
C THR A 114 -16.95 -12.32 7.30
N LEU A 115 -15.64 -12.55 7.28
CA LEU A 115 -15.06 -13.90 7.23
C LEU A 115 -15.27 -14.67 8.55
N SER A 116 -15.25 -13.98 9.70
CA SER A 116 -15.48 -14.59 11.01
C SER A 116 -16.95 -14.97 11.23
N GLU A 117 -17.88 -14.27 10.57
CA GLU A 117 -19.32 -14.52 10.65
C GLU A 117 -19.85 -15.58 9.66
N LEU A 118 -19.02 -16.09 8.74
CA LEU A 118 -19.41 -17.19 7.89
C LEU A 118 -19.71 -18.44 8.74
N PRO A 119 -20.95 -18.96 8.74
CA PRO A 119 -21.28 -20.14 9.52
C PRO A 119 -20.45 -21.32 9.02
N LYS A 120 -19.82 -22.04 9.94
CA LYS A 120 -19.20 -23.36 9.70
C LYS A 120 -20.29 -24.36 9.30
N THR A 121 -20.80 -24.26 8.08
CA THR A 121 -21.76 -25.21 7.55
C THR A 121 -20.99 -26.43 7.05
N SER A 122 -21.03 -27.49 7.85
CA SER A 122 -20.98 -28.91 7.46
C SER A 122 -20.13 -29.74 8.42
N SER A 123 -20.77 -30.33 9.44
CA SER A 123 -20.38 -31.64 10.00
C SER A 123 -21.44 -32.19 10.96
N ARG A 124 -22.74 -32.16 10.59
CA ARG A 124 -23.78 -32.82 11.43
C ARG A 124 -24.82 -33.67 10.70
N ARG A 125 -24.74 -33.86 9.37
CA ARG A 125 -25.82 -34.52 8.61
C ARG A 125 -25.46 -35.84 7.92
N LEU A 126 -24.42 -36.56 8.37
CA LEU A 126 -24.06 -37.87 7.79
C LEU A 126 -24.00 -39.04 8.79
N GLN A 127 -24.42 -38.86 10.05
CA GLN A 127 -24.45 -39.97 11.03
C GLN A 127 -25.85 -40.52 11.36
N SER A 128 -26.94 -39.91 10.86
CA SER A 128 -28.31 -40.36 11.20
C SER A 128 -28.89 -41.41 10.26
N GLU A 129 -28.25 -41.74 9.13
CA GLU A 129 -28.82 -42.69 8.15
C GLU A 129 -28.21 -44.10 8.20
N SER A 130 -27.15 -44.34 8.99
CA SER A 130 -26.52 -45.67 9.09
C SER A 130 -27.16 -46.62 10.12
N SER A 131 -28.06 -46.14 10.99
CA SER A 131 -28.64 -46.96 12.07
C SER A 131 -30.09 -47.41 11.86
N ALA A 132 -30.73 -47.11 10.72
CA ALA A 132 -32.16 -47.35 10.53
C ALA A 132 -32.52 -48.60 9.69
N LEU A 133 -31.55 -49.40 9.25
CA LEU A 133 -31.80 -50.60 8.45
C LEU A 133 -31.13 -51.83 9.07
N SER A 134 -31.76 -52.39 10.11
CA SER A 134 -31.59 -53.80 10.47
C SER A 134 -32.93 -54.50 10.21
N PRO A 135 -33.01 -55.41 9.22
CA PRO A 135 -34.23 -56.17 8.97
C PRO A 135 -34.41 -57.22 10.08
N SER A 136 -35.61 -57.20 10.66
CA SER A 136 -36.20 -58.25 11.48
C SER A 136 -36.05 -59.62 10.83
N GLN A 137 -35.36 -60.54 11.51
CA GLN A 137 -35.43 -61.97 11.21
C GLN A 137 -36.58 -62.58 12.03
N THR A 138 -37.66 -62.89 11.33
CA THR A 138 -38.66 -63.91 11.69
C THR A 138 -38.09 -65.28 11.35
N GLU A 139 -37.98 -66.16 12.35
CA GLU A 139 -38.57 -67.51 12.43
C GLU A 139 -38.14 -68.20 13.74
#